data_AF-A0A1M7HUW5-F1
#
_entry.id   AF-A0A1M7HUW5-F1
#
_cell.length_a   1.000
_cell.length_b   1.000
_cell.length_c   1.000
_cell.angle_alpha   90.00
_cell.angle_beta   90.00
_cell.angle_gamma   90.00
#
_symmetry.space_group_name_H-M   'P 1'
#
loop_
_entity.id
_entity.type
_entity.pdbx_description
1 polymer ?
#
loop_
_entity_poly.entity_id
_entity_poly.type
_entity_poly.pdbx_seq_one_letter_code
_entity_poly.pdbx_strand_id
1 'polypeptide(L)'
;MSWKKLDNLSQLDHIREESKARPVVIFKHSTRCSISSMAWNRMERSWKAEDSDRLSAYFLDLIAHRDISNAIVSEFGVDHASPQVIVIKDGEAIYDNSHMGINYRDIVAMGA
;
A
#
# COMPACT_ATOMS: atom_id res chain seq x y z
N MET A 1 9.95 11.19 5.84
CA MET A 1 8.62 11.63 5.37
C MET A 1 7.65 10.49 5.59
N SER A 2 6.45 10.78 6.10
CA SER A 2 5.58 9.76 6.70
C SER A 2 4.60 9.22 5.67
N TRP A 3 4.57 7.90 5.50
CA TRP A 3 3.43 7.21 4.91
C TRP A 3 2.14 7.66 5.62
N LYS A 4 1.09 7.95 4.85
CA LYS A 4 -0.21 8.35 5.40
C LYS A 4 -0.81 7.12 6.10
N LYS A 5 -1.35 7.28 7.30
CA LYS A 5 -2.06 6.17 7.94
C LYS A 5 -3.39 5.92 7.22
N LEU A 6 -3.68 4.65 7.00
CA LEU A 6 -4.98 4.18 6.53
C LEU A 6 -5.68 3.55 7.73
N ASP A 7 -6.52 4.34 8.39
CA ASP A 7 -7.19 3.99 9.66
C ASP A 7 -8.70 4.30 9.65
N ASN A 8 -9.22 4.80 8.52
CA ASN A 8 -10.63 5.05 8.29
C ASN A 8 -11.09 4.50 6.92
N LEU A 9 -12.22 3.79 6.90
CA LEU A 9 -12.81 3.22 5.67
C LEU A 9 -13.07 4.25 4.57
N SER A 10 -13.51 5.48 4.90
CA SER A 10 -13.76 6.54 3.91
C SER A 10 -12.50 6.95 3.13
N GLN A 11 -11.31 6.61 3.64
CA GLN A 11 -10.07 6.87 2.91
C GLN A 11 -9.94 5.98 1.66
N LEU A 12 -10.65 4.84 1.56
CA LEU A 12 -10.61 4.00 0.37
C LEU A 12 -11.20 4.69 -0.86
N ASP A 13 -12.32 5.41 -0.69
CA ASP A 13 -12.89 6.25 -1.74
C ASP A 13 -11.91 7.37 -2.14
N HIS A 14 -11.26 7.98 -1.15
CA HIS A 14 -10.24 9.01 -1.41
C HIS A 14 -9.05 8.44 -2.16
N ILE A 15 -8.57 7.24 -1.82
CA ILE A 15 -7.49 6.55 -2.52
C ILE A 15 -7.89 6.26 -3.96
N ARG A 16 -9.11 5.77 -4.20
CA ARG A 16 -9.64 5.51 -5.53
C ARG A 16 -9.63 6.79 -6.39
N GLU A 17 -10.12 7.91 -5.86
CA GLU A 17 -10.12 9.19 -6.58
C GLU A 17 -8.71 9.79 -6.74
N GLU A 18 -7.87 9.74 -5.71
CA GLU A 18 -6.46 10.21 -5.77
C GLU A 18 -5.67 9.44 -6.83
N SER A 19 -5.97 8.14 -6.99
CA SER A 19 -5.31 7.26 -7.97
C SER A 19 -5.48 7.67 -9.43
N LYS A 20 -6.50 8.48 -9.75
CA LYS A 20 -6.72 9.06 -11.09
C LYS A 20 -5.76 10.20 -11.41
N ALA A 21 -5.23 10.86 -10.38
CA ALA A 21 -4.26 11.95 -10.54
C ALA A 21 -2.82 11.46 -10.39
N ARG A 22 -2.57 10.55 -9.43
CA ARG A 22 -1.27 9.89 -9.27
C ARG A 22 -1.46 8.49 -8.69
N PRO A 23 -0.61 7.49 -9.04
CA PRO A 23 -0.75 6.17 -8.45
C PRO A 23 -0.58 6.19 -6.92
N VAL A 24 -1.38 5.36 -6.25
CA VAL A 24 -1.42 5.25 -4.79
C VAL A 24 -0.90 3.88 -4.38
N VAL A 25 0.07 3.85 -3.47
CA VAL A 25 0.64 2.63 -2.90
C VAL A 25 0.03 2.40 -1.53
N ILE A 26 -0.54 1.21 -1.29
CA ILE A 26 -0.99 0.75 0.02
C ILE A 26 -0.06 -0.37 0.49
N PHE A 27 0.53 -0.22 1.68
CA PHE A 27 1.27 -1.30 2.35
C PHE A 27 0.44 -1.84 3.52
N LYS A 28 0.05 -3.11 3.44
CA LYS A 28 -0.67 -3.83 4.50
C LYS A 28 0.33 -4.51 5.42
N HIS A 29 0.51 -3.95 6.61
CA HIS A 29 1.44 -4.46 7.60
C HIS A 29 0.71 -5.19 8.73
N SER A 30 1.03 -6.46 8.93
CA SER A 30 0.72 -7.17 10.17
C SER A 30 1.82 -6.92 11.20
N THR A 31 1.48 -6.21 12.29
CA THR A 31 2.40 -5.86 13.39
C THR A 31 2.85 -7.05 14.23
N ARG A 32 2.25 -8.22 14.04
CA ARG A 32 2.57 -9.47 14.77
C ARG A 32 3.34 -10.48 13.92
N CYS A 33 3.72 -10.13 12.69
CA CYS A 33 4.44 -11.02 11.76
C CYS A 33 5.85 -10.48 11.48
N SER A 34 6.88 -11.24 11.84
CA SER A 34 8.28 -10.82 11.65
C SER A 34 8.64 -10.57 10.19
N ILE A 35 8.13 -11.40 9.27
CA ILE A 35 8.29 -11.21 7.81
C ILE A 35 7.68 -9.87 7.38
N SER A 36 6.51 -9.54 7.92
CA SER A 36 5.84 -8.26 7.65
C SER A 36 6.63 -7.08 8.19
N SER A 37 7.21 -7.19 9.39
CA SER A 37 8.08 -6.16 9.95
C SER A 37 9.35 -5.97 9.13
N MET A 38 9.98 -7.04 8.65
CA MET A 38 11.15 -6.94 7.78
C MET A 38 10.83 -6.25 6.45
N ALA A 39 9.72 -6.63 5.81
CA ALA A 39 9.28 -6.03 4.55
C ALA A 39 8.97 -4.54 4.71
N TRP A 40 8.22 -4.17 5.77
CA TRP A 40 7.91 -2.78 6.09
C TRP A 40 9.18 -1.95 6.32
N ASN A 41 10.06 -2.45 7.19
CA ASN A 41 11.34 -1.81 7.51
C ASN A 41 12.22 -1.59 6.26
N ARG A 42 12.24 -2.55 5.33
CA ARG A 42 12.95 -2.40 4.05
C ARG A 42 12.31 -1.31 3.19
N MET A 43 10.98 -1.31 3.10
CA MET A 43 10.22 -0.33 2.33
C MET A 43 10.48 1.08 2.86
N GLU A 44 10.27 1.29 4.16
CA GLU A 44 10.42 2.58 4.82
C GLU A 44 11.83 3.16 4.66
N ARG A 45 12.88 2.33 4.80
CA ARG A 45 14.27 2.76 4.60
C ARG A 45 14.63 3.06 3.14
N SER A 46 13.96 2.40 2.19
CA SER A 46 14.23 2.60 0.76
C SER A 46 13.45 3.79 0.20
N TRP A 47 12.32 4.14 0.82
CA TRP A 47 11.43 5.20 0.38
C TRP A 47 12.08 6.58 0.47
N LYS A 48 12.13 7.29 -0.65
CA LYS A 48 12.74 8.61 -0.78
C LYS A 48 11.69 9.71 -0.81
N ALA A 49 12.14 10.95 -0.60
CA ALA A 49 11.28 12.13 -0.75
C ALA A 49 10.72 12.22 -2.18
N GLU A 50 11.57 12.02 -3.18
CA GLU A 50 11.24 12.06 -4.61
C GLU A 50 10.18 11.03 -5.01
N ASP A 51 10.12 9.87 -4.33
CA ASP A 51 9.09 8.86 -4.56
C ASP A 51 7.70 9.40 -4.18
N SER A 52 7.63 10.25 -3.15
CA SER A 52 6.39 10.85 -2.65
C SER A 52 5.87 11.98 -3.56
N ASP A 53 6.72 12.53 -4.43
CA ASP A 53 6.32 13.47 -5.46
C ASP A 53 5.53 12.77 -6.58
N ARG A 54 5.80 11.47 -6.79
CA ARG A 54 5.24 10.66 -7.88
C ARG A 54 4.16 9.69 -7.43
N LEU A 55 4.22 9.23 -6.19
CA LEU A 55 3.35 8.22 -5.60
C LEU A 55 2.77 8.74 -4.28
N SER A 56 1.51 8.43 -4.04
CA SER A 56 0.92 8.61 -2.70
C SER A 56 1.03 7.33 -1.90
N ALA A 57 1.65 7.38 -0.72
CA ALA A 57 1.92 6.18 0.08
C ALA A 57 1.02 6.11 1.33
N TYR A 58 0.33 4.98 1.50
CA TYR A 58 -0.56 4.67 2.61
C TYR A 58 -0.11 3.40 3.34
N PHE A 59 -0.07 3.48 4.67
CA PHE A 59 0.27 2.38 5.56
C PHE A 59 -0.97 1.94 6.34
N LEU A 60 -1.27 0.65 6.27
CA LEU A 60 -2.33 0.02 7.04
C LEU A 60 -1.72 -0.88 8.12
N ASP A 61 -2.00 -0.60 9.39
CA ASP A 61 -1.89 -1.61 10.44
C ASP A 61 -3.08 -2.57 10.33
N LEU A 62 -2.84 -3.68 9.65
CA LEU A 62 -3.85 -4.69 9.37
C LEU A 62 -4.40 -5.35 10.64
N ILE A 63 -3.60 -5.43 11.71
CA ILE A 63 -4.04 -6.04 12.97
C ILE A 63 -5.05 -5.15 13.68
N ALA A 64 -4.84 -3.83 13.62
CA ALA A 64 -5.77 -2.85 14.19
C ALA A 64 -7.01 -2.61 13.32
N HIS A 65 -6.87 -2.69 12.00
CA HIS A 65 -7.91 -2.30 11.02
C HIS A 65 -8.23 -3.43 10.03
N ARG A 66 -8.72 -4.56 10.56
CA ARG A 66 -9.08 -5.73 9.75
C ARG A 66 -10.23 -5.47 8.79
N ASP A 67 -11.17 -4.63 9.20
CA ASP A 67 -12.28 -4.14 8.39
C ASP A 67 -11.77 -3.43 7.13
N ILE A 68 -10.81 -2.50 7.27
CA ILE A 68 -10.21 -1.80 6.12
C ILE A 68 -9.43 -2.78 5.25
N SER A 69 -8.67 -3.70 5.86
CA SER A 69 -7.94 -4.74 5.13
C SER A 69 -8.84 -5.61 4.24
N ASN A 70 -10.03 -5.96 4.73
CA ASN A 70 -11.03 -6.73 3.99
C ASN A 70 -11.77 -5.87 2.95
N ALA A 71 -12.01 -4.60 3.25
CA ALA A 71 -12.61 -3.67 2.30
C ALA A 71 -11.68 -3.47 1.09
N ILE A 72 -10.37 -3.33 1.28
CA ILE A 72 -9.38 -3.26 0.18
C ILE A 72 -9.52 -4.43 -0.82
N VAL A 73 -9.73 -5.65 -0.32
CA VAL A 73 -9.94 -6.86 -1.15
C VAL A 73 -11.18 -6.70 -2.03
N SER A 74 -12.28 -6.24 -1.44
CA SER A 74 -13.56 -6.09 -2.14
C SER A 74 -13.54 -4.91 -3.12
N GLU A 75 -12.95 -3.79 -2.72
CA GLU A 75 -12.93 -2.53 -3.47
C GLU A 75 -12.01 -2.58 -4.70
N PHE A 76 -10.87 -3.27 -4.59
CA PHE A 76 -9.84 -3.29 -5.62
C PHE A 76 -9.62 -4.66 -6.26
N GLY A 77 -10.38 -5.68 -5.85
CA GLY A 77 -10.36 -7.00 -6.48
C GLY A 77 -9.05 -7.78 -6.30
N VAL A 78 -8.36 -7.59 -5.18
CA VAL A 78 -7.08 -8.25 -4.86
C VAL A 78 -7.25 -9.29 -3.76
N ASP A 79 -6.36 -10.28 -3.69
CA ASP A 79 -6.42 -11.29 -2.62
C ASP A 79 -5.95 -10.72 -1.28
N HIS A 80 -6.38 -11.33 -0.17
CA HIS A 80 -5.88 -10.93 1.14
C HIS A 80 -4.49 -11.51 1.40
N ALA A 81 -3.48 -10.66 1.62
CA ALA A 81 -2.16 -11.08 2.10
C ALA A 81 -1.56 -10.12 3.15
N SER A 82 -0.56 -10.58 3.90
CA SER A 82 0.28 -9.73 4.76
C SER A 82 1.66 -10.34 5.02
N PRO A 83 2.78 -9.62 4.79
CA PRO A 83 2.81 -8.27 4.22
C PRO A 83 2.34 -8.26 2.77
N GLN A 84 1.70 -7.18 2.36
CA GLN A 84 1.21 -7.01 0.99
C GLN A 84 1.38 -5.55 0.57
N VAL A 85 1.75 -5.34 -0.69
CA VAL A 85 1.76 -4.02 -1.34
C VAL A 85 0.83 -4.06 -2.53
N ILE A 86 -0.03 -3.05 -2.60
CA ILE A 86 -0.97 -2.85 -3.69
C ILE A 86 -0.70 -1.47 -4.28
N VAL A 87 -0.64 -1.36 -5.61
CA VAL A 87 -0.59 -0.07 -6.31
C VAL A 87 -1.89 0.13 -7.07
N ILE A 88 -2.59 1.21 -6.74
CA ILE A 88 -3.85 1.63 -7.35
C ILE A 88 -3.54 2.75 -8.35
N LYS A 89 -4.07 2.64 -9.56
CA LYS A 89 -4.00 3.66 -10.61
C LYS A 89 -5.33 3.70 -11.35
N ASP A 90 -5.83 4.90 -11.63
CA ASP A 90 -7.09 5.11 -12.35
C ASP A 90 -8.30 4.37 -11.73
N GLY A 91 -8.27 4.17 -10.41
CA GLY A 91 -9.31 3.50 -9.63
C GLY A 91 -9.19 1.99 -9.53
N GLU A 92 -8.14 1.38 -10.12
CA GLU A 92 -7.96 -0.07 -10.20
C GLU A 92 -6.59 -0.50 -9.63
N ALA A 93 -6.52 -1.72 -9.09
CA ALA A 93 -5.24 -2.31 -8.67
C ALA A 93 -4.46 -2.78 -9.90
N ILE A 94 -3.31 -2.15 -10.16
CA ILE A 94 -2.42 -2.49 -11.28
C ILE A 94 -1.22 -3.33 -10.84
N TYR A 95 -1.01 -3.46 -9.52
CA TYR A 95 0.02 -4.28 -8.94
C TYR A 95 -0.43 -4.78 -7.57
N ASP A 96 -0.21 -6.07 -7.32
CA ASP A 96 -0.41 -6.71 -6.03
C ASP A 96 0.72 -7.72 -5.83
N ASN A 97 1.51 -7.54 -4.78
CA ASN A 97 2.53 -8.50 -4.40
C ASN A 97 2.71 -8.58 -2.89
N SER A 98 3.18 -9.72 -2.40
CA SER A 98 3.23 -10.02 -0.98
C SER A 98 4.54 -10.69 -0.57
N HIS A 99 4.83 -10.68 0.73
CA HIS A 99 5.97 -11.38 1.32
C HIS A 99 7.30 -11.04 0.61
N MET A 100 7.95 -12.05 0.02
CA MET A 100 9.25 -11.93 -0.65
C MET A 100 9.15 -11.32 -2.06
N GLY A 101 7.94 -11.25 -2.63
CA GLY A 101 7.72 -10.60 -3.92
C GLY A 101 7.65 -9.08 -3.83
N ILE A 102 7.53 -8.50 -2.63
CA ILE A 102 7.56 -7.05 -2.45
C ILE A 102 8.92 -6.49 -2.87
N ASN A 103 8.93 -5.72 -3.95
CA ASN A 103 10.12 -5.12 -4.55
C ASN A 103 9.93 -3.61 -4.70
N TYR A 104 10.78 -2.85 -4.00
CA TYR A 104 10.78 -1.39 -4.02
C TYR A 104 10.95 -0.82 -5.44
N ARG A 105 11.83 -1.40 -6.26
CA ARG A 105 12.13 -0.88 -7.61
C ARG A 105 10.93 -0.97 -8.52
N ASP A 106 10.19 -2.08 -8.44
CA ASP A 106 9.00 -2.30 -9.25
C ASP A 106 7.91 -1.29 -8.88
N ILE A 107 7.73 -1.03 -7.57
CA ILE A 107 6.76 -0.07 -7.05
C ILE A 107 7.08 1.36 -7.52
N VAL A 108 8.31 1.84 -7.35
CA VAL A 108 8.66 3.22 -7.74
C VAL A 108 8.64 3.44 -9.25
N ALA A 109 8.88 2.39 -10.04
CA ALA A 109 8.75 2.45 -11.50
C ALA A 109 7.31 2.67 -11.97
N MET A 110 6.29 2.38 -11.14
CA MET A 110 4.89 2.61 -11.49
C MET A 110 4.46 4.07 -11.33
N GLY A 111 5.20 4.85 -10.52
CA GLY A 111 5.07 6.30 -10.46
C GLY A 111 5.85 7.01 -11.57
N ALA A 112 6.53 6.25 -12.43
CA ALA A 112 7.38 6.81 -13.47
C ALA A 112 6.59 7.37 -14.64
#